data_AF-A0A7V9BWJ2-F1
#
_entry.id   AF-A0A7V9BWJ2-F1
#
_cell.length_a   1.000
_cell.length_b   1.000
_cell.length_c   1.000
_cell.angle_alpha   90.00
_cell.angle_beta   90.00
_cell.angle_gamma   90.00
#
_symmetry.space_group_name_H-M   'P 1'
#
loop_
_entity.id
_entity.type
_entity.pdbx_description
1 polymer ?
#
loop_
_entity_poly.entity_id
_entity_poly.type
_entity_poly.pdbx_seq_one_letter_code
_entity_poly.pdbx_strand_id
1 'polypeptide(L)'
;ADGSGTDPSGKDGPPDIRDAALLGLLVAFAILAMIAAPATVRRVARYRRHILAGRGGPAGAAAAWREVLAESVDRGGPPPGNSTVRVTARRLVLSHRIDAPSSHAVRAVVDAVERGWYAPPTNCVVGAELVEALREASAGLGRAAPLRLPDRLWPRSVRPRLSLLTRSHGTSVAVVERATARGNGRRHATPRDEPTRGPAG
;
A
#
# COMPACT_ATOMS: atom_id res chain seq x y z
N ALA A 1 -69.07 22.01 -29.63
CA ALA A 1 -68.36 21.55 -28.43
C ALA A 1 -68.13 20.07 -28.62
N ASP A 2 -66.91 19.67 -28.97
CA ASP A 2 -66.53 18.27 -29.06
C ASP A 2 -65.24 18.10 -28.27
N GLY A 3 -65.41 17.60 -27.04
CA GLY A 3 -64.31 17.07 -26.24
C GLY A 3 -64.22 15.59 -26.52
N SER A 4 -63.23 15.16 -27.31
CA SER A 4 -62.81 13.77 -27.34
C SER A 4 -61.62 13.61 -26.41
N GLY A 5 -61.88 12.92 -25.29
CA GLY A 5 -60.94 12.69 -24.22
C GLY A 5 -59.66 12.01 -24.70
N THR A 6 -58.53 12.58 -24.33
CA THR A 6 -57.26 11.87 -24.26
C THR A 6 -57.35 10.92 -23.08
N ASP A 7 -57.66 9.64 -23.32
CA ASP A 7 -57.40 8.59 -22.34
C ASP A 7 -55.88 8.48 -22.15
N PRO A 8 -55.33 8.74 -20.94
CA PRO A 8 -53.97 8.34 -20.63
C PRO A 8 -54.00 6.83 -20.42
N SER A 9 -54.07 6.08 -21.53
CA SER A 9 -54.07 4.61 -21.51
C SER A 9 -52.85 4.14 -20.73
N GLY A 10 -53.15 3.59 -19.56
CA GLY A 10 -52.20 3.26 -18.51
C GLY A 10 -51.08 2.38 -19.03
N LYS A 11 -49.86 2.90 -18.93
CA LYS A 11 -48.63 2.12 -19.04
C LYS A 11 -48.15 1.62 -17.67
N ASP A 12 -49.07 1.40 -16.74
CA ASP A 12 -48.80 0.86 -15.40
C ASP A 12 -49.26 -0.60 -15.30
N GLY A 13 -49.14 -1.36 -16.39
CA GLY A 13 -49.30 -2.81 -16.34
C GLY A 13 -48.24 -3.43 -15.42
N PRO A 14 -48.55 -4.50 -14.67
CA PRO A 14 -47.55 -5.20 -13.88
C PRO A 14 -46.35 -5.56 -14.76
N PRO A 15 -45.11 -5.45 -14.25
CA PRO A 15 -43.91 -5.71 -15.05
C PRO A 15 -44.04 -7.06 -15.74
N ASP A 16 -43.75 -7.10 -17.04
CA ASP A 16 -43.71 -8.36 -17.79
C ASP A 16 -42.79 -9.32 -17.03
N ILE A 17 -43.20 -10.57 -16.87
CA ILE A 17 -42.43 -11.60 -16.16
C ILE A 17 -41.01 -11.71 -16.74
N ARG A 18 -40.85 -11.39 -18.03
CA ARG A 18 -39.57 -11.29 -18.71
C ARG A 18 -38.69 -10.16 -18.18
N ASP A 19 -39.25 -8.97 -17.97
CA ASP A 19 -38.54 -7.81 -17.42
C ASP A 19 -38.15 -8.04 -15.96
N ALA A 20 -39.04 -8.65 -15.19
CA ALA A 20 -38.75 -9.06 -13.81
C ALA A 20 -37.63 -10.11 -13.75
N ALA A 21 -37.64 -11.09 -14.66
CA ALA A 21 -36.59 -12.12 -14.76
C ALA A 21 -35.24 -11.54 -15.20
N LEU A 22 -35.24 -10.63 -16.18
CA LEU A 22 -34.02 -9.94 -16.64
C LEU A 22 -33.43 -9.05 -15.54
N LEU A 23 -34.27 -8.32 -14.81
CA LEU A 23 -33.85 -7.51 -13.67
C LEU A 23 -33.29 -8.38 -12.55
N GLY A 24 -33.93 -9.50 -12.25
CA GLY A 24 -33.43 -10.49 -11.29
C GLY A 24 -32.05 -11.05 -11.68
N LEU A 25 -31.86 -11.40 -12.95
CA LEU A 25 -30.57 -11.87 -13.48
C LEU A 25 -29.48 -10.81 -13.36
N LEU A 26 -29.80 -9.55 -13.71
CA LEU A 26 -28.86 -8.44 -13.63
C LEU A 26 -28.44 -8.16 -12.19
N VAL A 27 -29.39 -8.18 -11.25
CA VAL A 27 -29.11 -8.03 -9.81
C VAL A 27 -28.24 -9.19 -9.31
N ALA A 28 -28.56 -10.43 -9.68
CA ALA A 28 -27.75 -11.59 -9.32
C ALA A 28 -26.32 -11.50 -9.87
N PHE A 29 -26.17 -11.06 -11.13
CA PHE A 29 -24.87 -10.84 -11.74
C PHE A 29 -24.09 -9.71 -11.06
N ALA A 30 -24.75 -8.59 -10.71
CA ALA A 30 -24.14 -7.48 -9.99
C ALA A 30 -23.66 -7.91 -8.60
N ILE A 31 -24.45 -8.70 -7.87
CA ILE A 31 -24.06 -9.27 -6.57
C ILE A 31 -22.85 -10.20 -6.74
N LEU A 32 -22.88 -11.08 -7.74
CA LEU A 32 -21.76 -12.00 -8.02
C LEU A 32 -20.49 -11.23 -8.40
N ALA A 33 -20.60 -10.19 -9.23
CA ALA A 33 -19.48 -9.33 -9.60
C ALA A 33 -18.91 -8.59 -8.37
N MET A 34 -19.75 -8.10 -7.47
CA MET A 34 -19.34 -7.46 -6.21
C MET A 34 -18.60 -8.43 -5.29
N ILE A 35 -18.98 -9.72 -5.28
CA ILE A 35 -18.29 -10.76 -4.52
C ILE A 35 -16.98 -11.20 -5.19
N ALA A 36 -16.95 -11.28 -6.52
CA ALA A 36 -15.81 -11.79 -7.29
C ALA A 36 -14.71 -10.73 -7.52
N ALA A 37 -15.07 -9.45 -7.65
CA ALA A 37 -14.14 -8.36 -7.95
C ALA A 37 -13.00 -8.19 -6.93
N PRO A 38 -13.22 -8.27 -5.61
CA PRO A 38 -12.12 -8.16 -4.63
C PRO A 38 -11.10 -9.28 -4.78
N ALA A 39 -11.55 -10.51 -5.05
CA ALA A 39 -10.68 -11.67 -5.20
C ALA A 39 -9.82 -11.59 -6.47
N THR A 40 -10.40 -11.14 -7.59
CA THR A 40 -9.68 -10.96 -8.85
C THR A 40 -8.67 -9.82 -8.75
N VAL A 41 -9.05 -8.67 -8.17
CA VAL A 41 -8.15 -7.54 -7.92
C VAL A 41 -6.97 -7.96 -7.03
N ARG A 42 -7.21 -8.75 -5.97
CA ARG A 42 -6.13 -9.27 -5.11
C ARG A 42 -5.16 -10.15 -5.88
N ARG A 43 -5.67 -11.07 -6.71
CA ARG A 43 -4.83 -11.99 -7.49
C ARG A 43 -3.96 -11.24 -8.50
N VAL A 44 -4.53 -10.25 -9.19
CA VAL A 44 -3.81 -9.41 -10.14
C VAL A 44 -2.77 -8.52 -9.43
N ALA A 45 -3.13 -7.90 -8.30
CA ALA A 45 -2.21 -7.07 -7.52
C ALA A 45 -1.01 -7.87 -7.00
N ARG A 46 -1.27 -9.05 -6.43
CA ARG A 46 -0.23 -9.99 -5.97
C ARG A 46 0.69 -10.41 -7.11
N TYR A 47 0.11 -10.81 -8.24
CA TYR A 47 0.88 -11.22 -9.41
C TYR A 47 1.76 -10.09 -9.96
N ARG A 48 1.20 -8.88 -10.10
CA ARG A 48 1.94 -7.69 -10.53
C ARG A 48 3.09 -7.35 -9.58
N ARG A 49 2.88 -7.43 -8.26
CA ARG A 49 3.93 -7.15 -7.27
C ARG A 49 5.03 -8.20 -7.29
N HIS A 50 4.70 -9.48 -7.48
CA HIS A 50 5.70 -10.53 -7.67
C HIS A 50 6.52 -10.34 -8.95
N ILE A 51 5.89 -9.96 -10.08
CA ILE A 51 6.63 -9.64 -11.31
C ILE A 51 7.58 -8.46 -11.07
N LEU A 52 7.10 -7.40 -10.42
CA LEU A 52 7.93 -6.24 -10.12
C LEU A 52 9.09 -6.59 -9.18
N ALA A 53 8.84 -7.39 -8.14
CA ALA A 53 9.89 -7.91 -7.27
C ALA A 53 10.92 -8.73 -8.05
N GLY A 54 10.48 -9.55 -9.01
CA GLY A 54 11.34 -10.34 -9.88
C GLY A 54 12.24 -9.52 -10.80
N ARG A 55 11.93 -8.23 -11.03
CA ARG A 55 12.81 -7.30 -11.76
C ARG A 55 13.95 -6.77 -10.88
N GLY A 56 13.90 -6.95 -9.56
CA GLY A 56 14.87 -6.41 -8.62
C GLY A 56 14.84 -4.88 -8.57
N GLY A 57 15.94 -4.29 -8.10
CA GLY A 57 16.07 -2.83 -8.02
C GLY A 57 15.17 -2.15 -6.97
N PRO A 58 15.22 -0.81 -6.88
CA PRO A 58 14.46 -0.06 -5.88
C PRO A 58 12.94 -0.25 -6.01
N ALA A 59 12.43 -0.27 -7.24
CA ALA A 59 11.01 -0.46 -7.52
C ALA A 59 10.54 -1.88 -7.17
N GLY A 60 11.37 -2.90 -7.42
CA GLY A 60 11.08 -4.28 -7.05
C GLY A 60 11.09 -4.48 -5.54
N ALA A 61 12.09 -3.92 -4.84
CA ALA A 61 12.15 -3.94 -3.37
C ALA A 61 10.91 -3.29 -2.74
N ALA A 62 10.51 -2.10 -3.23
CA ALA A 62 9.31 -1.44 -2.78
C ALA A 62 8.03 -2.25 -3.06
N ALA A 63 7.97 -2.98 -4.19
CA ALA A 63 6.85 -3.84 -4.51
C ALA A 63 6.76 -5.06 -3.58
N ALA A 64 7.90 -5.69 -3.25
CA ALA A 64 7.97 -6.79 -2.29
C ALA A 64 7.51 -6.33 -0.89
N TRP A 65 7.98 -5.18 -0.43
CA TRP A 65 7.57 -4.65 0.87
C TRP A 65 6.07 -4.33 0.95
N ARG A 66 5.49 -3.73 -0.11
CA ARG A 66 4.04 -3.50 -0.18
C ARG A 66 3.23 -4.79 -0.10
N GLU A 67 3.75 -5.89 -0.65
CA GLU A 67 3.08 -7.19 -0.56
C GLU A 67 3.12 -7.74 0.87
N VAL A 68 4.28 -7.68 1.55
CA VAL A 68 4.38 -8.08 2.98
C VAL A 68 3.40 -7.29 3.86
N LEU A 69 3.29 -5.98 3.63
CA LEU A 69 2.34 -5.13 4.35
C LEU A 69 0.88 -5.50 4.06
N ALA A 70 0.53 -5.72 2.79
CA ALA A 70 -0.82 -6.12 2.42
C ALA A 70 -1.19 -7.45 3.08
N GLU A 71 -0.27 -8.42 3.06
CA GLU A 71 -0.46 -9.76 3.62
C GLU A 71 -0.62 -9.72 5.15
N SER A 72 0.08 -8.79 5.82
CA SER A 72 -0.08 -8.51 7.26
C SER A 72 -1.44 -7.89 7.58
N VAL A 73 -1.86 -6.87 6.82
CA VAL A 73 -3.16 -6.20 7.01
C VAL A 73 -4.32 -7.16 6.78
N ASP A 74 -4.22 -8.00 5.76
CA ASP A 74 -5.24 -9.02 5.47
C ASP A 74 -5.39 -10.05 6.60
N ARG A 75 -4.35 -10.22 7.43
CA ARG A 75 -4.35 -11.08 8.64
C ARG A 75 -4.71 -10.35 9.92
N GLY A 76 -5.18 -9.11 9.81
CA GLY A 76 -5.55 -8.29 10.97
C GLY A 76 -4.38 -7.56 11.64
N GLY A 77 -3.23 -7.49 10.97
CA GLY A 77 -2.17 -6.58 11.35
C GLY A 77 -2.65 -5.12 11.27
N PRO A 78 -2.22 -4.25 12.19
CA PRO A 78 -2.56 -2.83 12.13
C PRO A 78 -2.00 -2.21 10.85
N PRO A 79 -2.73 -1.27 10.21
CA PRO A 79 -2.21 -0.60 9.03
C PRO A 79 -0.91 0.14 9.37
N PRO A 80 0.03 0.22 8.40
CA PRO A 80 1.28 0.95 8.60
C PRO A 80 0.98 2.42 8.89
N GLY A 81 1.50 2.93 10.01
CA GLY A 81 1.46 4.36 10.34
C GLY A 81 2.58 5.13 9.64
N ASN A 82 2.93 6.31 10.17
CA ASN A 82 4.11 7.09 9.75
C ASN A 82 5.45 6.51 10.26
N SER A 83 5.50 5.19 10.51
CA SER A 83 6.67 4.50 11.04
C SER A 83 7.67 4.14 9.95
N THR A 84 8.95 4.06 10.31
CA THR A 84 10.00 3.58 9.38
C THR A 84 9.80 2.12 9.00
N VAL A 85 10.43 1.70 7.90
CA VAL A 85 10.34 0.32 7.38
C VAL A 85 10.81 -0.69 8.43
N ARG A 86 11.96 -0.43 9.08
CA ARG A 86 12.50 -1.27 10.17
C ARG A 86 11.54 -1.39 11.36
N VAL A 87 10.98 -0.28 11.82
CA VAL A 87 10.04 -0.27 12.96
C VAL A 87 8.79 -1.07 12.61
N THR A 88 8.27 -0.89 11.41
CA THR A 88 7.09 -1.60 10.91
C THR A 88 7.35 -3.10 10.80
N ALA A 89 8.52 -3.51 10.29
CA ALA A 89 8.93 -4.91 10.20
C ALA A 89 9.07 -5.57 11.58
N ARG A 90 9.72 -4.89 12.54
CA ARG A 90 9.84 -5.38 13.91
C ARG A 90 8.47 -5.60 14.55
N ARG A 91 7.56 -4.62 14.40
CA ARG A 91 6.18 -4.72 14.90
C ARG A 91 5.44 -5.91 14.28
N LEU A 92 5.57 -6.11 12.97
CA LEU A 92 4.95 -7.19 12.22
C LEU A 92 5.43 -8.58 12.69
N VAL A 93 6.74 -8.75 12.89
CA VAL A 93 7.31 -10.01 13.40
C VAL A 93 6.79 -10.32 14.80
N LEU A 94 6.74 -9.32 15.67
CA LEU A 94 6.24 -9.47 17.04
C LEU A 94 4.73 -9.73 17.09
N SER A 95 3.94 -9.03 16.27
CA SER A 95 2.47 -9.16 16.29
C SER A 95 1.98 -10.51 15.81
N HIS A 96 2.66 -11.07 14.80
CA HIS A 96 2.26 -12.34 14.19
C HIS A 96 3.05 -13.54 14.72
N ARG A 97 4.00 -13.35 15.67
CA ARG A 97 4.88 -14.43 16.19
C ARG A 97 5.53 -15.26 15.08
N ILE A 98 6.09 -14.57 14.09
CA ILE A 98 6.72 -15.18 12.93
C ILE A 98 7.96 -15.98 13.37
N ASP A 99 8.15 -17.17 12.80
CA ASP A 99 9.31 -18.02 13.06
C ASP A 99 10.63 -17.38 12.56
N ALA A 100 11.77 -17.90 13.03
CA ALA A 100 13.07 -17.30 12.74
C ALA A 100 13.41 -17.23 11.24
N PRO A 101 13.19 -18.29 10.42
CA PRO A 101 13.44 -18.24 8.97
C PRO A 101 12.63 -17.13 8.28
N SER A 102 11.33 -17.08 8.54
CA SER A 102 10.46 -16.08 7.93
C SER A 102 10.71 -14.66 8.48
N SER A 103 11.16 -14.53 9.74
CA SER A 103 11.62 -13.25 10.29
C SER A 103 12.89 -12.75 9.60
N HIS A 104 13.82 -13.66 9.27
CA HIS A 104 15.01 -13.34 8.48
C HIS A 104 14.62 -12.91 7.06
N ALA A 105 13.67 -13.61 6.45
CA ALA A 105 13.15 -13.25 5.12
C ALA A 105 12.49 -11.86 5.09
N VAL A 106 11.73 -11.49 6.14
CA VAL A 106 11.20 -10.12 6.29
C VAL A 106 12.34 -9.11 6.36
N ARG A 107 13.40 -9.37 7.13
CA ARG A 107 14.57 -8.46 7.21
C ARG A 107 15.28 -8.34 5.86
N ALA A 108 15.45 -9.42 5.12
CA ALA A 108 16.04 -9.38 3.78
C ALA A 108 15.26 -8.46 2.81
N VAL A 109 13.92 -8.47 2.88
CA VAL A 109 13.09 -7.53 2.12
C VAL A 109 13.30 -6.08 2.57
N VAL A 110 13.39 -5.82 3.89
CA VAL A 110 13.68 -4.49 4.44
C VAL A 110 15.04 -3.99 3.97
N ASP A 111 16.07 -4.82 4.04
CA ASP A 111 17.43 -4.48 3.62
C ASP A 111 17.49 -4.19 2.11
N ALA A 112 16.67 -4.88 1.31
CA ALA A 112 16.52 -4.59 -0.12
C ALA A 112 15.88 -3.21 -0.37
N VAL A 113 14.87 -2.83 0.43
CA VAL A 113 14.24 -1.51 0.34
C VAL A 113 15.23 -0.42 0.72
N GLU A 114 15.96 -0.59 1.82
CA GLU A 114 16.95 0.38 2.27
C GLU A 114 18.10 0.53 1.29
N ARG A 115 18.60 -0.57 0.73
CA ARG A 115 19.56 -0.51 -0.38
C ARG A 115 18.97 0.21 -1.59
N GLY A 116 17.70 0.00 -1.91
CA GLY A 116 17.02 0.73 -2.98
C GLY A 116 16.95 2.25 -2.76
N TRP A 117 17.04 2.73 -1.51
CA TRP A 117 17.04 4.16 -1.18
C TRP A 117 18.45 4.75 -1.08
N TYR A 118 19.40 3.98 -0.54
CA TYR A 118 20.70 4.51 -0.13
C TYR A 118 21.88 3.96 -0.92
N ALA A 119 21.72 2.83 -1.62
CA ALA A 119 22.80 2.23 -2.39
C ALA A 119 22.79 2.74 -3.85
N PRO A 120 23.96 2.78 -4.51
CA PRO A 120 24.04 2.99 -5.95
C PRO A 120 23.25 1.91 -6.72
N PRO A 121 22.72 2.21 -7.93
CA PRO A 121 21.93 1.27 -8.70
C PRO A 121 22.59 -0.10 -8.96
N THR A 122 23.92 -0.13 -9.05
CA THR A 122 24.72 -1.36 -9.25
C THR A 122 24.67 -2.32 -8.06
N ASN A 123 24.31 -1.84 -6.87
CA ASN A 123 24.34 -2.60 -5.61
C ASN A 123 22.93 -3.02 -5.16
N CYS A 124 21.95 -2.91 -6.05
CA CYS A 124 20.58 -3.33 -5.77
C CYS A 124 20.45 -4.86 -5.76
N VAL A 125 19.47 -5.35 -5.00
CA VAL A 125 19.20 -6.79 -4.87
C VAL A 125 18.69 -7.38 -6.18
N VAL A 126 19.17 -8.59 -6.48
CA VAL A 126 18.73 -9.39 -7.62
C VAL A 126 17.29 -9.85 -7.40
N GLY A 127 16.46 -9.76 -8.45
CA GLY A 127 15.03 -10.04 -8.33
C GLY A 127 14.69 -11.46 -7.86
N ALA A 128 15.52 -12.46 -8.21
CA ALA A 128 15.32 -13.85 -7.77
C ALA A 128 15.40 -13.99 -6.24
N GLU A 129 16.48 -13.47 -5.63
CA GLU A 129 16.68 -13.47 -4.17
C GLU A 129 15.55 -12.73 -3.45
N LEU A 130 15.11 -11.59 -4.02
CA LEU A 130 14.02 -10.81 -3.46
C LEU A 130 12.68 -11.57 -3.52
N VAL A 131 12.42 -12.31 -4.60
CA VAL A 131 11.20 -13.12 -4.74
C VAL A 131 11.22 -14.30 -3.78
N GLU A 132 12.37 -14.93 -3.55
CA GLU A 132 12.53 -16.00 -2.55
C GLU A 132 12.27 -15.48 -1.14
N ALA A 133 12.91 -14.36 -0.76
CA ALA A 133 12.67 -13.72 0.53
C ALA A 133 11.19 -13.32 0.71
N LEU A 134 10.55 -12.77 -0.34
CA LEU A 134 9.13 -12.44 -0.31
C LEU A 134 8.24 -13.69 -0.13
N ARG A 135 8.55 -14.80 -0.82
CA ARG A 135 7.80 -16.06 -0.70
C ARG A 135 7.91 -16.64 0.70
N GLU A 136 9.11 -16.69 1.26
CA GLU A 136 9.35 -17.20 2.61
C GLU A 136 8.65 -16.32 3.67
N ALA A 137 8.77 -14.99 3.57
CA ALA A 137 8.04 -14.08 4.45
C ALA A 137 6.52 -14.29 4.38
N SER A 138 5.97 -14.42 3.16
CA SER A 138 4.53 -14.65 2.95
C SER A 138 4.08 -16.01 3.49
N ALA A 139 4.90 -17.05 3.34
CA ALA A 139 4.64 -18.38 3.86
C ALA A 139 4.64 -18.38 5.40
N GLY A 140 5.61 -17.71 6.02
CA GLY A 140 5.65 -17.50 7.47
C GLY A 140 4.42 -16.79 8.01
N LEU A 141 4.00 -15.68 7.37
CA LEU A 141 2.74 -15.02 7.73
C LEU A 141 1.54 -15.96 7.58
N GLY A 142 1.51 -16.79 6.53
CA GLY A 142 0.47 -17.79 6.33
C GLY A 142 0.38 -18.84 7.44
N ARG A 143 1.54 -19.31 7.93
CA ARG A 143 1.63 -20.26 9.04
C ARG A 143 1.24 -19.62 10.37
N ALA A 144 1.72 -18.42 10.64
CA ALA A 144 1.59 -17.79 11.95
C ALA A 144 0.22 -17.11 12.18
N ALA A 145 -0.41 -16.64 11.10
CA ALA A 145 -1.75 -16.05 11.15
C ALA A 145 -2.58 -16.48 9.93
N PRO A 146 -3.26 -17.64 9.99
CA PRO A 146 -4.15 -18.10 8.92
C PRO A 146 -5.28 -17.10 8.67
N LEU A 147 -5.64 -16.90 7.39
CA LEU A 147 -6.75 -16.03 7.02
C LEU A 147 -8.08 -16.62 7.51
N ARG A 148 -8.93 -15.78 8.12
CA ARG A 148 -10.33 -16.15 8.36
C ARG A 148 -11.04 -16.23 7.01
N LEU A 149 -11.93 -17.22 6.82
CA LEU A 149 -12.71 -17.40 5.59
C LEU A 149 -13.35 -16.10 5.03
N PRO A 150 -13.96 -15.20 5.83
CA PRO A 150 -14.46 -13.94 5.30
C PRO A 150 -13.36 -12.97 4.84
N ASP A 151 -12.19 -12.96 5.48
CA ASP A 151 -11.04 -12.11 5.10
C ASP A 151 -10.31 -12.67 3.85
N ARG A 152 -10.56 -13.94 3.51
CA ARG A 152 -10.13 -14.55 2.24
C ARG A 152 -10.98 -14.06 1.05
N LEU A 153 -12.25 -13.74 1.28
CA LEU A 153 -13.17 -13.21 0.26
C LEU A 153 -13.19 -11.67 0.21
N TRP A 154 -13.01 -10.98 1.35
CA TRP A 154 -12.98 -9.52 1.46
C TRP A 154 -11.71 -8.99 2.15
N PRO A 155 -10.57 -8.94 1.43
CA PRO A 155 -9.29 -8.52 1.99
C PRO A 155 -9.37 -7.09 2.50
N ARG A 156 -8.91 -6.85 3.73
CA ARG A 156 -8.94 -5.52 4.35
C ARG A 156 -8.09 -4.49 3.59
N SER A 157 -7.05 -4.95 2.90
CA SER A 157 -6.15 -4.11 2.10
C SER A 157 -6.74 -3.58 0.79
N VAL A 158 -7.82 -4.18 0.29
CA VAL A 158 -8.47 -3.82 -0.99
C VAL A 158 -9.79 -3.08 -0.75
N ARG A 159 -10.25 -2.97 0.50
CA ARG A 159 -11.41 -2.14 0.83
C ARG A 159 -11.07 -0.70 0.44
N PRO A 160 -11.79 -0.07 -0.50
CA PRO A 160 -11.62 1.36 -0.73
C PRO A 160 -11.82 2.02 0.63
N ARG A 161 -10.83 2.78 1.09
CA ARG A 161 -10.98 3.63 2.27
C ARG A 161 -12.07 4.61 1.86
N LEU A 162 -13.30 4.35 2.28
CA LEU A 162 -14.43 5.23 2.05
C LEU A 162 -14.22 6.45 2.94
N SER A 163 -13.22 7.27 2.62
CA SER A 163 -13.02 8.61 3.15
C SER A 163 -13.95 9.60 2.43
N LEU A 164 -15.15 9.14 2.10
CA LEU A 164 -16.24 9.92 1.56
C LEU A 164 -17.28 9.98 2.66
N LEU A 165 -17.15 11.01 3.53
CA LEU A 165 -18.24 11.79 4.15
C LEU A 165 -17.83 12.57 5.41
N THR A 166 -16.54 12.67 5.74
CA THR A 166 -16.08 13.72 6.66
C THR A 166 -15.09 14.65 5.98
N ARG A 167 -15.60 15.33 4.94
CA ARG A 167 -15.17 16.68 4.60
C ARG A 167 -16.09 17.65 5.35
N SER A 168 -15.69 18.06 6.54
CA SER A 168 -16.00 19.41 7.05
C SER A 168 -15.00 19.75 8.14
N HIS A 169 -14.45 20.97 8.05
CA HIS A 169 -13.49 21.63 8.96
C HIS A 169 -12.09 21.00 8.91
N GLY A 170 -11.15 21.48 8.09
CA GLY A 170 -10.75 22.88 7.96
C GLY A 170 -9.91 23.27 9.17
N THR A 171 -8.58 23.23 9.04
CA THR A 171 -7.62 24.22 9.56
C THR A 171 -6.21 23.79 9.13
N SER A 172 -5.67 24.56 8.18
CA SER A 172 -4.29 25.06 8.09
C SER A 172 -3.19 24.34 8.88
N VAL A 173 -2.16 23.82 8.20
CA VAL A 173 -0.74 24.17 8.47
C VAL A 173 0.04 24.09 7.16
N ALA A 174 -0.06 25.17 6.37
CA ALA A 174 1.02 25.57 5.48
C ALA A 174 2.10 26.25 6.34
N VAL A 175 2.95 25.48 7.02
CA VAL A 175 4.13 26.00 7.75
C VAL A 175 5.19 24.89 7.82
N VAL A 176 5.96 24.65 6.74
CA VAL A 176 7.40 24.30 6.81
C VAL A 176 8.12 24.83 5.54
N GLU A 177 7.71 26.00 5.03
CA GLU A 177 8.40 26.67 3.90
C GLU A 177 8.86 28.07 4.30
N ARG A 178 9.48 28.19 5.49
CA ARG A 178 10.25 29.36 5.92
C ARG A 178 11.35 28.95 6.91
N ALA A 179 12.38 28.27 6.40
CA ALA A 179 13.62 28.05 7.17
C ALA A 179 14.90 28.12 6.32
N THR A 180 14.85 28.71 5.12
CA THR A 180 16.06 28.93 4.27
C THR A 180 16.26 30.39 3.84
N ALA A 181 15.48 31.33 4.39
CA ALA A 181 15.51 32.74 3.96
C ALA A 181 15.74 33.73 5.11
N ARG A 182 16.57 33.39 6.12
CA ARG A 182 17.08 34.38 7.07
C ARG A 182 18.43 33.93 7.65
N GLY A 183 19.52 34.35 7.01
CA GLY A 183 20.87 34.07 7.50
C GLY A 183 22.01 34.27 6.50
N ASN A 184 21.81 34.99 5.40
CA ASN A 184 22.92 35.50 4.58
C ASN A 184 23.04 37.01 4.82
N GLY A 185 24.06 37.39 5.60
CA GLY A 185 24.26 38.77 6.02
C GLY A 185 25.62 39.00 6.69
N ARG A 186 26.69 38.83 5.90
CA ARG A 186 27.95 39.62 5.90
C ARG A 186 28.66 39.91 7.24
N ARG A 187 29.94 39.53 7.28
CA ARG A 187 31.16 40.35 7.54
C ARG A 187 32.37 39.41 7.37
N HIS A 188 33.10 39.43 6.26
CA HIS A 188 34.29 40.26 5.97
C HIS A 188 35.18 40.58 7.19
N ALA A 189 36.36 39.97 7.23
CA ALA A 189 37.69 40.56 7.49
C ALA A 189 38.73 39.43 7.65
N THR A 190 39.45 39.06 6.58
CA THR A 190 40.87 39.40 6.23
C THR A 190 41.90 38.39 6.77
N PRO A 191 42.92 38.03 5.97
CA PRO A 191 43.88 36.96 6.26
C PRO A 191 45.10 37.50 6.99
N ARG A 192 45.77 36.63 7.77
CA ARG A 192 47.14 36.86 8.21
C ARG A 192 47.91 35.55 8.31
N ASP A 193 49.09 35.59 7.71
CA ASP A 193 50.22 34.66 7.80
C ASP A 193 50.51 34.29 9.28
N GLU A 194 51.15 33.19 9.65
CA GLU A 194 52.38 32.60 9.14
C GLU A 194 52.65 31.27 9.90
N PRO A 195 53.38 30.30 9.33
CA PRO A 195 53.78 29.07 10.00
C PRO A 195 55.19 29.21 10.64
N THR A 196 55.38 28.77 11.89
CA THR A 196 56.74 28.48 12.40
C THR A 196 56.75 27.47 13.56
N ARG A 197 57.31 26.30 13.25
CA ARG A 197 58.25 25.44 14.01
C ARG A 197 58.30 25.52 15.54
N GLY A 198 58.18 24.34 16.16
CA GLY A 198 59.21 23.82 17.07
C GLY A 198 58.70 23.16 18.36
N PRO A 199 59.07 21.89 18.64
CA PRO A 199 59.07 21.36 20.00
C PRO A 199 60.48 21.46 20.61
N ALA A 200 60.55 21.93 21.86
CA ALA A 200 61.70 21.73 22.75
C ALA A 200 61.16 21.61 24.19
N GLY A 201 61.54 20.53 24.88
CA GLY A 201 61.19 20.25 26.26
C GLY A 201 60.72 18.82 26.47
#